data_AF-A0A239K392-F1
#
_entry.id   AF-A0A239K392-F1
#
_cell.length_a   1.000
_cell.length_b   1.000
_cell.length_c   1.000
_cell.angle_alpha   90.00
_cell.angle_beta   90.00
_cell.angle_gamma   90.00
#
_symmetry.space_group_name_H-M   'P 1'
#
loop_
_entity.id
_entity.type
_entity.pdbx_description
1 polymer ?
#
loop_
_entity_poly.entity_id
_entity_poly.type
_entity_poly.pdbx_seq_one_letter_code
_entity_poly.pdbx_strand_id
1 'polypeptide(L)'
;MDLVKLKVWDWLPNGHATAFYSIGAMRRKHPEWFHEDLTTLFNMLAEGRIAPVVADIVPLLEVRRAHEQVEEGEVAGKLVLRVTDQ
;
A
#
# COMPACT_ATOMS: atom_id res chain seq x y z
N MET A 1 21.33 -7.18 3.49
CA MET A 1 22.53 -6.32 3.65
C MET A 1 22.19 -4.84 3.82
N ASP A 2 21.09 -4.33 3.26
CA ASP A 2 20.70 -2.91 3.41
C ASP A 2 20.17 -2.50 4.78
N LEU A 3 19.38 -3.34 5.46
CA LEU A 3 18.82 -3.00 6.78
C LEU A 3 19.91 -2.77 7.85
N VAL A 4 21.05 -3.46 7.73
CA VAL A 4 22.19 -3.29 8.65
C VAL A 4 22.86 -1.93 8.44
N LYS A 5 23.00 -1.50 7.18
CA LYS A 5 23.52 -0.16 6.85
C LYS A 5 22.61 0.93 7.38
N LEU A 6 21.29 0.79 7.24
CA LEU A 6 20.31 1.76 7.76
C LEU A 6 20.39 1.88 9.29
N LYS A 7 20.51 0.75 10.01
CA LYS A 7 20.70 0.77 11.47
C LYS A 7 22.00 1.43 11.92
N VAL A 8 23.10 1.25 11.20
CA VAL A 8 24.37 1.92 11.50
C VAL A 8 24.27 3.42 11.19
N TRP A 9 23.55 3.77 10.13
CA TRP A 9 23.27 5.15 9.74
C TRP A 9 22.48 5.91 10.81
N ASP A 10 21.47 5.26 11.41
CA ASP A 10 20.65 5.81 12.49
C ASP A 10 21.39 5.94 13.84
N TRP A 11 22.48 5.18 14.04
CA TRP A 11 23.28 5.20 15.26
C TRP A 11 24.41 6.25 15.25
N LEU A 12 24.84 6.68 14.06
CA LEU A 12 25.85 7.73 13.93
C LEU A 12 25.30 9.06 14.44
N PRO A 13 26.12 9.91 15.10
CA PRO A 13 25.73 11.26 15.53
C PRO A 13 25.69 12.24 14.34
N ASN A 14 25.18 11.78 13.20
CA ASN A 14 25.02 12.55 11.96
C ASN A 14 23.65 13.25 11.91
N GLY A 15 22.73 12.96 12.85
CA GLY A 15 21.40 13.56 12.94
C GLY A 15 20.37 12.97 11.97
N HIS A 16 20.67 11.84 11.31
CA HIS A 16 19.76 11.19 10.37
C HIS A 16 19.05 10.02 11.06
N ALA A 17 17.72 9.93 10.91
CA ALA A 17 16.93 8.84 11.47
C ALA A 17 16.02 8.23 10.39
N THR A 18 16.04 6.91 10.29
CA THR A 18 15.23 6.12 9.36
C THR A 18 14.06 5.50 10.10
N ALA A 19 12.83 5.86 9.72
CA ALA A 19 11.63 5.22 10.24
C ALA A 19 11.07 4.24 9.20
N PHE A 20 10.89 2.97 9.60
CA PHE A 20 10.19 2.01 8.77
C PHE A 20 8.69 2.18 8.93
N TYR A 21 7.98 2.48 7.83
CA TYR A 21 6.53 2.48 7.81
C TYR A 21 6.00 1.09 7.44
N SER A 22 5.19 0.50 8.32
CA SER A 22 4.47 -0.74 8.03
C SER A 22 3.04 -0.61 8.53
N ILE A 23 2.11 -0.37 7.61
CA ILE A 23 0.68 -0.30 7.94
C ILE A 23 0.18 -1.60 8.59
N GLY A 24 0.73 -2.76 8.20
CA GLY A 24 0.37 -4.04 8.78
C GLY A 24 0.81 -4.19 10.24
N ALA A 25 2.02 -3.72 10.59
CA ALA A 25 2.48 -3.72 11.97
C ALA A 25 1.72 -2.67 12.81
N MET A 26 1.48 -1.49 12.24
CA MET A 26 0.75 -0.41 12.91
C MET A 26 -0.70 -0.81 13.20
N ARG A 27 -1.40 -1.42 12.22
CA ARG A 27 -2.76 -1.96 12.40
C ARG A 27 -2.85 -2.99 13.51
N ARG A 28 -1.84 -3.86 13.67
CA ARG A 28 -1.83 -4.85 14.77
C ARG A 28 -1.62 -4.21 16.14
N LYS A 29 -0.83 -3.14 16.20
CA LYS A 29 -0.51 -2.42 17.44
C LYS A 29 -1.63 -1.47 17.88
N HIS A 30 -2.31 -0.87 16.90
CA HIS A 30 -3.36 0.15 17.07
C HIS A 30 -4.56 -0.18 16.16
N PRO A 31 -5.31 -1.26 16.46
CA PRO A 31 -6.48 -1.65 15.68
C PRO A 31 -7.57 -0.58 15.67
N GLU A 32 -7.69 0.21 16.74
CA GLU A 32 -8.63 1.31 16.90
C GLU A 32 -8.38 2.45 15.91
N TRP A 33 -7.11 2.86 15.74
CA TRP A 33 -6.73 3.90 14.76
C TRP A 33 -7.08 3.45 13.35
N PHE A 34 -6.77 2.19 13.02
CA PHE A 34 -7.09 1.65 11.71
C PHE A 34 -8.59 1.63 11.41
N HIS A 35 -9.41 1.30 12.42
CA HIS A 35 -10.87 1.32 12.28
C HIS A 35 -11.40 2.75 12.09
N GLU A 36 -10.91 3.70 12.88
CA GLU A 36 -11.28 5.12 12.78
C GLU A 36 -10.90 5.71 11.41
N ASP A 37 -9.68 5.44 10.95
CA ASP A 37 -9.19 5.89 9.65
C ASP A 37 -10.03 5.32 8.50
N LEU A 38 -10.30 4.01 8.50
CA LEU A 38 -11.15 3.39 7.47
C LEU A 38 -12.58 3.93 7.50
N THR A 39 -13.14 4.16 8.69
CA THR A 39 -14.48 4.74 8.83
C THR A 39 -14.53 6.12 8.19
N THR A 40 -13.54 6.96 8.49
CA THR A 40 -13.40 8.28 7.89
C THR A 40 -13.29 8.21 6.36
N LEU A 41 -12.42 7.33 5.85
CA LEU A 41 -12.22 7.16 4.41
C LEU A 41 -13.49 6.68 3.70
N PHE A 42 -14.24 5.74 4.28
CA PHE A 42 -15.49 5.27 3.70
C PHE A 42 -16.60 6.33 3.75
N ASN A 43 -16.67 7.16 4.79
CA ASN A 43 -17.59 8.29 4.81
C ASN A 43 -17.24 9.28 3.70
N MET A 44 -15.96 9.62 3.51
CA MET A 44 -15.53 10.47 2.40
C MET A 44 -15.86 9.86 1.03
N LEU A 45 -15.75 8.54 0.88
CA LEU A 45 -16.12 7.83 -0.35
C LEU A 45 -17.63 7.91 -0.60
N ALA A 46 -18.45 7.66 0.43
CA ALA A 46 -19.91 7.74 0.34
C ALA A 46 -20.39 9.17 0.04
N GLU A 47 -19.70 10.17 0.57
CA GLU A 47 -19.91 11.60 0.28
C GLU A 47 -19.38 12.03 -1.11
N GLY A 48 -18.69 11.15 -1.84
CA GLY A 48 -18.09 11.47 -3.14
C GLY A 48 -16.88 12.40 -3.08
N ARG A 49 -16.29 12.60 -1.89
CA ARG A 49 -15.11 13.47 -1.67
C ARG A 49 -13.81 12.85 -2.14
N ILE A 50 -13.80 11.53 -2.30
CA ILE A 50 -12.68 10.78 -2.87
C ILE A 50 -13.19 9.81 -3.93
N ALA A 51 -12.37 9.59 -4.95
CA ALA A 51 -12.62 8.61 -6.02
C ALA A 51 -11.38 7.70 -6.14
N PRO A 52 -11.43 6.46 -5.64
CA PRO A 52 -10.32 5.52 -5.75
C PRO A 52 -9.98 5.24 -7.22
N VAL A 53 -8.70 5.39 -7.57
CA VAL A 53 -8.24 5.14 -8.93
C VAL A 53 -7.92 3.66 -9.10
N VAL A 54 -8.83 2.93 -9.74
CA VAL A 54 -8.61 1.55 -10.19
C VAL A 54 -8.03 1.62 -11.60
N ALA A 55 -6.76 1.21 -11.74
CA ALA A 55 -6.05 1.28 -13.00
C ALA A 55 -6.56 0.21 -13.98
N ASP A 56 -6.73 -1.03 -13.50
CA ASP A 56 -7.31 -2.14 -14.26
C ASP A 56 -7.81 -3.24 -13.31
N ILE A 57 -8.73 -4.07 -13.80
CA ILE A 57 -9.25 -5.26 -13.14
C ILE A 57 -8.90 -6.49 -13.98
N VAL A 58 -7.88 -7.22 -13.54
CA VAL A 58 -7.31 -8.33 -14.30
C VAL A 58 -7.88 -9.66 -13.80
N PRO A 59 -8.30 -10.60 -14.69
CA PRO A 59 -8.67 -11.94 -14.28
C PRO A 59 -7.52 -12.62 -13.53
N LEU A 60 -7.83 -13.43 -12.51
CA LEU A 60 -6.80 -14.15 -11.76
C LEU A 60 -5.92 -15.03 -12.67
N LEU A 61 -6.48 -15.58 -13.74
CA LEU A 61 -5.75 -16.35 -14.76
C LEU A 61 -4.65 -15.54 -15.47
N GLU A 62 -4.78 -14.21 -15.50
CA GLU A 62 -3.83 -13.28 -16.12
C GLU A 62 -2.91 -12.60 -15.09
N VAL A 63 -2.76 -13.15 -13.87
CA VAL A 63 -1.93 -12.55 -12.81
C VAL A 63 -0.49 -12.26 -13.24
N ARG A 64 0.07 -13.06 -14.15
CA ARG A 64 1.40 -12.83 -14.72
C ARG A 64 1.49 -11.48 -15.42
N ARG A 65 0.52 -11.18 -16.27
CA ARG A 65 0.42 -9.90 -16.99
C ARG A 65 0.24 -8.73 -16.02
N ALA A 66 -0.58 -8.90 -14.97
CA ALA A 66 -0.76 -7.87 -13.95
C ALA A 66 0.56 -7.53 -13.25
N HIS A 67 1.42 -8.52 -12.99
CA HIS A 67 2.74 -8.29 -12.41
C HIS A 67 3.70 -7.60 -13.37
N GLU A 68 3.72 -8.00 -14.65
CA GLU A 68 4.54 -7.35 -15.69
C GLU A 68 4.20 -5.85 -15.80
N GLN A 69 2.91 -5.50 -15.84
CA GLN A 69 2.47 -4.10 -15.86
C GLN A 69 2.92 -3.29 -14.63
N VAL A 70 2.92 -3.91 -13.44
CA VAL A 70 3.43 -3.26 -12.22
C VAL A 70 4.94 -3.03 -12.30
N GLU A 71 5.69 -4.00 -12.84
CA GLU A 71 7.15 -3.93 -12.99
C GLU A 71 7.56 -2.86 -14.02
N GLU A 72 6.79 -2.70 -15.09
CA GLU A 72 7.01 -1.67 -16.12
C GLU A 72 6.71 -0.25 -15.61
N GLY A 73 5.99 -0.12 -14.49
CA GLY A 73 5.66 1.18 -13.89
C GLY A 73 4.57 1.95 -14.65
N GLU A 74 3.87 1.32 -15.58
CA GLU A 74 2.84 1.94 -16.42
C GLU A 74 1.49 2.13 -15.68
N VAL A 75 1.35 1.57 -14.48
CA VAL A 75 0.08 1.48 -13.75
C VAL A 75 -0.16 2.74 -12.91
N ALA A 76 -0.96 3.67 -13.44
CA ALA A 76 -1.45 4.82 -12.71
C ALA A 76 -2.68 4.47 -11.86
N GLY A 77 -2.46 3.90 -10.66
CA GLY A 77 -3.51 3.54 -9.72
C GLY A 77 -3.37 2.12 -9.18
N LYS A 78 -4.47 1.55 -8.68
CA LYS A 78 -4.48 0.19 -8.14
C LYS A 78 -4.91 -0.83 -9.19
N LEU A 79 -4.07 -1.83 -9.44
CA LEU A 79 -4.46 -3.07 -10.10
C LEU A 79 -5.23 -3.98 -9.13
N VAL A 80 -6.36 -4.50 -9.58
CA VAL A 80 -7.22 -5.41 -8.81
C VAL A 80 -7.32 -6.74 -9.53
N LEU A 81 -7.23 -7.84 -8.78
CA LEU A 81 -7.45 -9.19 -9.33
C LEU A 81 -8.91 -9.61 -9.12
N ARG A 82 -9.54 -10.04 -10.19
CA ARG A 82 -10.88 -10.64 -10.16
C ARG A 82 -10.75 -12.16 -10.02
N VAL A 83 -11.31 -12.68 -8.93
CA VAL A 83 -11.17 -14.10 -8.52
C VAL A 83 -12.26 -15.00 -9.12
N THR A 84 -13.31 -14.42 -9.69
CA THR A 84 -14.45 -15.16 -10.29
C THR A 84 -14.45 -15.06 -11.81
N ASP A 85 -14.76 -16.17 -12.50
CA ASP A 85 -14.76 -16.34 -13.96
C ASP A 85 -15.99 -15.72 -14.68
N GLN A 86 -16.38 -14.48 -14.35
CA GLN A 86 -17.44 -13.77 -15.09
C GLN A 86 -16.89 -12.90 -16.22
#